data_AF-A0AAZ3QAI5-F1
#
_entry.id   AF-A0AAZ3QAI5-F1
#
_cell.length_a   1.000
_cell.length_b   1.000
_cell.length_c   1.000
_cell.angle_alpha   90.00
_cell.angle_beta   90.00
_cell.angle_gamma   90.00
#
_symmetry.space_group_name_H-M   'P 1'
#
loop_
_entity.id
_entity.type
_entity.pdbx_description
1 polymer ?
#
loop_
_entity_poly.entity_id
_entity_poly.type
_entity_poly.pdbx_seq_one_letter_code
_entity_poly.pdbx_strand_id
1 'polypeptide(L)'
;MEVWGCFAGGTVSYLFRIQGTLNQHGYHSILQRYVIPSGLGLVGLSFVFNRTMTQHTSRLCNGYLTKNESDGVLHQMTWPPQSPDLNPIAMVWDESTAE
;
A
#
# COMPACT_ATOMS: atom_id res chain seq x y z
N MET A 1 -12.88 -0.11 11.87
CA MET A 1 -12.99 -0.81 10.57
C MET A 1 -11.74 -0.43 9.81
N GLU A 2 -10.97 -1.39 9.31
CA GLU A 2 -9.79 -1.09 8.49
C GLU A 2 -10.14 -1.30 7.02
N VAL A 3 -9.77 -0.35 6.17
CA VAL A 3 -9.97 -0.39 4.72
C VAL A 3 -8.62 -0.17 4.08
N TRP A 4 -8.34 -0.90 3.02
CA TRP A 4 -7.17 -0.66 2.18
C TRP A 4 -7.61 -0.12 0.83
N GLY A 5 -6.82 0.80 0.30
CA GLY A 5 -6.95 1.34 -1.04
C GLY A 5 -5.60 1.81 -1.56
N CYS A 6 -5.48 1.95 -2.87
CA CYS A 6 -4.40 2.70 -3.50
C CYS A 6 -4.95 3.55 -4.64
N PHE A 7 -4.19 4.56 -5.06
CA PHE A 7 -4.55 5.39 -6.21
C PHE A 7 -3.27 5.76 -6.97
N ALA A 8 -3.41 6.02 -8.26
CA ALA A 8 -2.32 6.48 -9.11
C ALA A 8 -2.85 7.34 -10.27
N GLY A 9 -2.18 8.46 -10.53
CA GLY A 9 -2.35 9.24 -11.77
C GLY A 9 -3.78 9.68 -12.11
N GLY A 10 -4.66 9.86 -11.12
CA GLY A 10 -6.08 10.21 -11.33
C GLY A 10 -7.08 9.06 -11.26
N THR A 11 -6.60 7.83 -11.01
CA THR A 11 -7.44 6.62 -10.86
C THR A 11 -7.27 6.00 -9.47
N VAL A 12 -8.37 5.53 -8.90
CA VAL A 12 -8.39 4.83 -7.60
C VAL A 12 -8.53 3.33 -7.86
N SER A 13 -7.81 2.51 -7.09
CA SER A 13 -8.01 1.07 -7.09
C SER A 13 -9.25 0.67 -6.29
N TYR A 14 -9.63 -0.61 -6.36
CA TYR A 14 -10.70 -1.12 -5.52
C TYR A 14 -10.36 -0.99 -4.03
N LEU A 15 -11.25 -0.34 -3.28
CA LEU A 15 -11.21 -0.38 -1.83
C LEU A 15 -11.66 -1.75 -1.34
N PHE A 16 -10.93 -2.32 -0.39
CA PHE A 16 -11.37 -3.54 0.28
C PHE A 16 -11.29 -3.41 1.79
N ARG A 17 -12.28 -4.00 2.43
CA ARG A 17 -12.39 -4.04 3.88
C ARG A 17 -11.49 -5.13 4.44
N ILE A 18 -10.64 -4.77 5.37
CA ILE A 18 -9.86 -5.71 6.17
C ILE A 18 -10.78 -6.19 7.31
N GLN A 19 -10.97 -7.51 7.39
CA GLN A 19 -11.76 -8.13 8.45
C GLN A 19 -10.85 -8.54 9.62
N GLY A 20 -11.14 -8.02 10.82
CA GLY A 20 -10.38 -8.32 12.03
C GLY A 20 -9.06 -7.54 12.13
N THR A 21 -8.19 -7.98 13.02
CA THR A 21 -6.86 -7.40 13.22
C THR A 21 -5.88 -7.93 12.18
N LEU A 22 -5.23 -7.04 11.43
CA LEU A 22 -4.27 -7.42 10.40
C LEU A 22 -2.96 -7.91 11.00
N ASN A 23 -2.72 -9.22 10.95
CA ASN A 23 -1.43 -9.81 11.30
C ASN A 23 -0.47 -9.83 10.10
N GLN A 24 0.79 -10.21 10.34
CA GLN A 24 1.82 -10.26 9.29
C GLN A 24 1.46 -11.12 8.06
N HIS A 25 0.74 -12.24 8.26
CA HIS A 25 0.33 -13.12 7.16
C HIS A 25 -0.83 -12.52 6.37
N GLY A 26 -1.76 -11.86 7.06
CA GLY A 26 -2.83 -11.09 6.42
C GLY A 26 -2.27 -9.98 5.56
N TYR A 27 -1.30 -9.21 6.08
CA TYR A 27 -0.66 -8.15 5.30
C TYR A 27 0.12 -8.70 4.11
N HIS A 28 0.87 -9.79 4.29
CA HIS A 28 1.54 -10.46 3.17
C HIS A 28 0.54 -10.91 2.08
N SER A 29 -0.60 -11.47 2.48
CA SER A 29 -1.66 -11.84 1.54
C SER A 29 -2.24 -10.63 0.80
N ILE A 30 -2.34 -9.48 1.46
CA ILE A 30 -2.78 -8.23 0.83
C ILE A 30 -1.76 -7.77 -0.21
N LEU A 31 -0.46 -7.81 0.11
CA LEU A 31 0.61 -7.47 -0.83
C LEU A 31 0.51 -8.30 -2.10
N GLN A 32 0.38 -9.63 -1.94
CA GLN A 32 0.31 -10.57 -3.05
C GLN A 32 -0.97 -10.43 -3.91
N ARG A 33 -2.13 -10.27 -3.26
CA ARG A 33 -3.42 -10.33 -3.94
C ARG A 33 -3.89 -9.00 -4.50
N TYR A 34 -3.48 -7.90 -3.89
CA TYR A 34 -4.05 -6.59 -4.20
C TYR A 34 -2.99 -5.55 -4.55
N VAL A 35 -1.92 -5.42 -3.77
CA VAL A 35 -0.94 -4.33 -3.98
C VAL A 35 -0.18 -4.48 -5.28
N ILE A 36 0.47 -5.63 -5.50
CA ILE A 36 1.25 -5.87 -6.71
C ILE A 36 0.37 -5.85 -7.96
N PRO A 37 -0.76 -6.58 -8.02
CA PRO A 37 -1.61 -6.57 -9.22
C PRO A 37 -2.20 -5.19 -9.50
N SER A 38 -2.61 -4.42 -8.48
CA SER A 38 -3.16 -3.08 -8.69
C SER A 38 -2.09 -2.10 -9.17
N GLY A 39 -0.87 -2.15 -8.60
CA GLY A 39 0.23 -1.30 -9.06
C GLY A 39 0.60 -1.57 -10.51
N LEU A 40 0.71 -2.85 -10.88
CA LEU A 40 0.96 -3.27 -12.26
C LEU A 40 -0.18 -2.86 -13.21
N GLY A 41 -1.43 -2.98 -12.79
CA GLY A 41 -2.58 -2.63 -13.62
C GLY A 41 -2.80 -1.13 -13.79
N LEU A 42 -2.49 -0.33 -12.76
CA LEU A 42 -2.72 1.12 -12.77
C LEU A 42 -1.53 1.93 -13.31
N VAL A 43 -0.31 1.50 -13.01
CA VAL A 43 0.92 2.26 -13.31
C VAL A 43 1.83 1.49 -14.26
N GLY A 44 1.87 0.15 -14.15
CA GLY A 44 2.79 -0.70 -14.89
C GLY A 44 3.98 -1.16 -14.05
N LEU A 45 5.01 -1.69 -14.71
CA LEU A 45 6.24 -2.12 -14.05
C LEU A 45 6.97 -0.94 -13.41
N SER A 46 7.72 -1.24 -12.35
CA SER A 46 8.55 -0.26 -11.63
C SER A 46 7.73 0.88 -11.01
N PHE A 47 6.47 0.61 -10.67
CA PHE A 47 5.64 1.58 -9.97
C PHE A 47 6.21 1.89 -8.58
N VAL A 48 6.04 3.14 -8.14
CA VAL A 48 6.51 3.57 -6.83
C VAL A 48 5.47 3.16 -5.79
N PHE A 49 5.87 2.31 -4.85
CA PHE A 49 5.04 1.86 -3.75
C PHE A 49 5.43 2.59 -2.46
N ASN A 50 4.45 3.25 -1.85
CA ASN A 50 4.60 3.93 -0.56
C ASN A 50 3.75 3.24 0.51
N ARG A 51 4.27 3.16 1.76
CA ARG A 51 3.55 2.66 2.94
C ARG A 51 3.70 3.64 4.11
N THR A 52 2.59 3.97 4.76
CA THR A 52 2.55 4.94 5.88
C THR A 52 2.55 4.31 7.26
N MET A 53 2.32 3.00 7.34
CA MET A 53 2.29 2.26 8.59
C MET A 53 3.64 1.57 8.83
N THR A 54 4.39 2.08 9.81
CA THR A 54 5.64 1.50 10.33
C THR A 54 5.43 0.12 11.00
N GLN A 55 4.18 -0.26 11.28
CA GLN A 55 3.79 -1.41 12.09
C GLN A 55 3.79 -2.76 11.34
N HIS A 56 3.97 -2.79 10.02
CA HIS A 56 4.01 -4.04 9.23
C HIS A 56 5.40 -4.38 8.68
N THR A 57 6.43 -4.08 9.47
CA THR A 57 7.85 -4.42 9.24
C THR A 57 8.17 -5.89 9.51
N SER A 58 7.23 -6.81 9.24
CA SER A 58 7.55 -8.24 9.34
C SER A 58 8.63 -8.61 8.32
N ARG A 59 9.57 -9.48 8.72
CA ARG A 59 10.60 -10.00 7.80
C ARG A 59 9.99 -10.64 6.56
N LEU A 60 8.82 -11.28 6.71
CA LEU A 60 8.05 -11.88 5.62
C LEU A 60 7.66 -10.84 4.57
N CYS A 61 7.03 -9.74 4.98
CA CYS A 61 6.55 -8.72 4.06
C CYS A 61 7.70 -7.91 3.46
N ASN A 62 8.74 -7.59 4.26
CA ASN A 62 9.94 -6.93 3.75
C ASN A 62 10.67 -7.81 2.74
N GLY A 63 10.85 -9.11 3.01
CA GLY A 63 11.49 -10.03 2.07
C GLY A 63 10.72 -10.14 0.76
N TYR A 64 9.38 -10.17 0.82
CA TYR A 64 8.54 -10.16 -0.38
C TYR A 64 8.70 -8.87 -1.18
N LEU A 65 8.67 -7.70 -0.54
CA LEU A 65 8.80 -6.42 -1.24
C LEU A 65 10.21 -6.21 -1.82
N THR A 66 11.26 -6.54 -1.06
CA THR A 66 12.65 -6.48 -1.54
C THR A 66 12.88 -7.41 -2.73
N LYS A 67 12.25 -8.59 -2.74
CA LYS A 67 12.28 -9.47 -3.90
C LYS A 67 11.62 -8.83 -5.12
N ASN A 68 10.39 -8.31 -4.97
CA ASN A 68 9.69 -7.63 -6.06
C ASN A 68 10.47 -6.41 -6.58
N GLU A 69 11.15 -5.69 -5.70
CA GLU A 69 12.03 -4.58 -6.08
C GLU A 69 13.26 -5.04 -6.86
N SER A 70 13.90 -6.12 -6.42
CA SER A 70 15.03 -6.74 -7.14
C SER A 70 14.60 -7.28 -8.51
N ASP A 71 13.37 -7.78 -8.61
CA ASP A 71 12.75 -8.26 -9.84
C ASP A 71 12.24 -7.12 -10.75
N GLY A 72 12.38 -5.85 -10.34
CA GLY A 72 11.98 -4.66 -11.12
C GLY A 72 10.46 -4.40 -11.15
N VAL A 73 9.69 -5.12 -10.34
CA VAL A 73 8.22 -5.03 -10.28
C VAL A 73 7.78 -3.70 -9.71
N LEU A 74 8.44 -3.23 -8.65
CA LEU A 74 8.14 -1.96 -7.97
C LEU A 74 9.41 -1.30 -7.42
N HIS A 75 9.30 -0.04 -7.02
CA HIS A 75 10.30 0.65 -6.20
C HIS A 75 9.70 1.02 -4.85
N GLN A 76 10.41 0.68 -3.77
CA GLN A 76 9.96 1.02 -2.43
C GLN A 76 10.34 2.47 -2.12
N MET A 77 9.34 3.31 -1.84
CA MET A 77 9.56 4.65 -1.32
C MET A 77 9.56 4.60 0.21
N THR A 78 10.65 5.06 0.82
CA THR A 78 10.72 5.22 2.28
C THR A 78 10.19 6.60 2.66
N TRP A 79 9.03 6.65 3.31
CA TRP A 79 8.52 7.88 3.90
C TRP A 79 9.21 8.14 5.25
N PRO A 80 9.58 9.40 5.56
CA PRO A 80 9.87 9.83 6.92
C PRO A 80 8.82 9.34 7.93
N PRO A 81 9.22 8.76 9.07
CA PRO A 81 8.28 8.40 10.12
C PRO A 81 7.56 9.64 10.64
N GLN A 82 6.26 9.51 10.95
CA GLN A 82 5.42 10.55 11.55
C GLN A 82 5.14 11.80 10.69
N SER A 83 5.14 11.67 9.36
CA SER A 83 4.68 12.73 8.45
C SER A 83 3.36 12.38 7.74
N PRO A 84 2.23 12.31 8.47
CA PRO A 84 0.91 12.08 7.87
C PRO A 84 0.47 13.22 6.95
N ASP A 85 0.99 14.43 7.18
CA ASP A 85 0.80 15.67 6.41
C ASP A 85 1.28 15.57 4.97
N LEU A 86 2.22 14.66 4.69
CA LEU A 86 2.82 14.48 3.38
C LEU A 86 2.31 13.22 2.65
N ASN A 87 1.26 12.61 3.19
CA ASN A 87 0.59 11.47 2.60
C ASN A 87 -0.67 11.94 1.85
N PRO A 88 -0.67 11.99 0.50
CA PRO A 88 -1.83 12.43 -0.25
C PRO A 88 -3.06 11.52 -0.08
N ILE A 89 -2.90 10.27 0.41
CA ILE A 89 -4.07 9.43 0.74
C ILE A 89 -4.83 9.94 1.97
N ALA A 90 -4.18 10.68 2.88
CA ALA A 90 -4.85 11.24 4.05
C ALA A 90 -5.89 12.28 3.62
N MET A 91 -5.57 13.10 2.60
CA MET A 91 -6.51 14.04 2.01
C MET A 91 -7.70 13.33 1.34
N VAL A 92 -7.46 12.20 0.65
CA VAL A 92 -8.53 11.39 0.05
C VAL A 92 -9.48 10.82 1.12
N TRP A 93 -8.93 10.37 2.25
CA TRP A 93 -9.74 9.85 3.36
C TRP A 93 -10.50 10.96 4.10
N ASP A 94 -9.90 12.14 4.30
CA ASP A 94 -10.58 13.29 4.91
C ASP A 94 -11.80 13.72 4.07
N GLU A 95 -11.67 13.80 2.74
CA GLU A 95 -12.81 14.09 1.85
C GLU A 95 -13.92 13.03 1.93
N SER A 96 -13.58 11.77 2.16
CA SER A 96 -14.57 10.68 2.27
C SER A 96 -15.19 10.53 3.67
N THR A 97 -14.78 11.34 4.64
CA THR A 97 -15.42 11.46 5.96
C THR A 97 -16.27 12.72 6.14
N ALA A 98 -16.38 13.56 5.11
CA ALA A 98 -17.12 14.83 5.15
C ALA A 98 -18.63 14.70 4.86
N GLU A 99 -19.21 13.48 4.92
CA GLU A 99 -20.66 13.22 4.78
C GLU A 99 -21.29 12.68 6.08
#